data_AF-A0A957VBL3-F1
#
_entry.id   AF-A0A957VBL3-F1
#
_cell.length_a   1.000
_cell.length_b   1.000
_cell.length_c   1.000
_cell.angle_alpha   90.00
_cell.angle_beta   90.00
_cell.angle_gamma   90.00
#
_symmetry.space_group_name_H-M   'P 1'
#
loop_
_entity.id
_entity.type
_entity.pdbx_description
1 polymer ?
#
loop_
_entity_poly.entity_id
_entity_poly.type
_entity_poly.pdbx_seq_one_letter_code
_entity_poly.pdbx_strand_id
1 'polypeptide(L)'
;MKLLALRCPECEQPLTPENEHVVTLCPHCDLAVRLADEGLARLDLHFARPEGDPPVAVWQPFWVFDGQVQITQRETQGGNRLAAQESAHLWSQPRRFYVPAWDLPLKEAQEIGSRLVQAQPAVQAGPAPRHPSLLPITVTAEDAAKLLDFIILAIEARRADWLKNLRFRLEVGPGQLWAWPAG
;
A
#
# COMPACT_ATOMS: atom_id res chain seq x y z
N MET A 1 25.68 2.98 20.64
CA MET A 1 24.22 2.93 20.85
C MET A 1 23.77 4.35 21.16
N LYS A 2 22.98 4.99 20.29
CA LYS A 2 22.51 6.38 20.48
C LYS A 2 21.05 6.31 20.92
N LEU A 3 20.76 6.79 22.13
CA LEU A 3 19.38 6.90 22.62
C LEU A 3 18.74 8.11 21.94
N LEU A 4 17.68 7.88 21.17
CA LEU A 4 16.87 8.93 20.58
C LEU A 4 15.66 9.20 21.49
N ALA A 5 15.50 10.46 21.91
CA ALA A 5 14.27 10.89 22.55
C ALA A 5 13.16 10.90 21.49
N LEU A 6 12.18 10.02 21.65
CA LEU A 6 11.04 9.94 20.74
C LEU A 6 10.05 11.06 21.07
N ARG A 7 10.20 12.21 20.41
CA ARG A 7 9.31 13.37 20.55
C ARG A 7 8.74 13.76 19.20
N CYS A 8 7.48 14.16 19.17
CA CYS A 8 6.84 14.64 17.96
C CYS A 8 7.60 15.85 17.40
N PRO A 9 7.98 15.85 16.11
CA PRO A 9 8.72 16.97 15.50
C PRO A 9 7.85 18.22 15.25
N GLU A 10 6.57 18.20 15.61
CA GLU A 10 5.65 19.34 15.48
C GLU A 10 5.26 19.94 16.84
N CYS A 11 4.91 19.10 17.83
CA CYS A 11 4.42 19.58 19.13
C CYS A 11 5.27 19.13 20.34
N GLU A 12 6.40 18.47 20.09
CA GLU A 12 7.37 18.01 21.10
C GLU A 12 6.87 17.01 22.16
N GLN A 13 5.60 16.60 22.07
CA GLN A 13 5.01 15.59 22.93
C GLN A 13 5.75 14.26 22.80
N PRO A 14 5.94 13.51 23.90
CA PRO A 14 6.51 12.17 23.84
C PRO A 14 5.70 11.26 22.90
N LEU A 15 6.40 10.55 22.03
CA LEU A 15 5.82 9.49 21.22
C LEU A 15 6.05 8.15 21.93
N THR A 16 4.99 7.37 22.04
CA THR A 16 5.00 6.02 22.61
C THR A 16 4.66 5.04 21.50
N PRO A 17 5.62 4.69 20.61
CA PRO A 17 5.38 3.65 19.62
C PRO A 17 5.05 2.35 20.36
N GLU A 18 3.97 1.70 19.94
CA GLU A 18 3.73 0.31 20.33
C GLU A 18 4.77 -0.59 19.66
N ASN A 19 5.05 -1.75 20.25
CA ASN A 19 6.01 -2.69 19.68
C ASN A 19 5.59 -3.02 18.23
N GLU A 20 6.57 -3.08 17.33
CA GLU A 20 6.39 -3.39 15.88
C GLU A 20 5.84 -2.25 15.01
N HIS A 21 5.39 -1.13 15.57
CA HIS A 21 4.95 0.02 14.77
C HIS A 21 6.15 0.68 14.07
N VAL A 22 6.11 0.74 12.74
CA VAL A 22 7.09 1.48 11.93
C VAL A 22 6.68 2.94 11.71
N VAL A 23 5.39 3.25 11.92
CA VAL A 23 4.84 4.61 11.96
C VAL A 23 3.98 4.76 13.21
N THR A 24 4.10 5.88 13.90
CA THR A 24 3.32 6.23 15.09
C THR A 24 2.63 7.56 14.87
N LEU A 25 1.36 7.65 15.28
CA LEU A 25 0.65 8.92 15.34
C LEU A 25 0.94 9.63 16.65
N CYS A 26 1.18 10.95 16.58
CA CYS A 26 1.25 11.76 17.78
C CYS A 26 -0.11 11.78 18.49
N PRO A 27 -0.20 11.44 19.78
CA PRO A 27 -1.47 11.42 20.51
C PRO A 27 -2.08 12.81 20.72
N HIS A 28 -1.34 13.89 20.40
CA HIS A 28 -1.79 15.27 20.60
C HIS A 28 -2.19 15.98 19.29
N CYS A 29 -1.36 15.89 18.25
CA CYS A 29 -1.60 16.59 16.99
C CYS A 29 -1.84 15.65 15.79
N ASP A 30 -1.95 14.34 16.03
CA ASP A 30 -2.22 13.29 15.04
C ASP A 30 -1.21 13.19 13.88
N LEU A 31 -0.05 13.87 13.98
CA LEU A 31 1.02 13.77 13.00
C LEU A 31 1.56 12.34 12.93
N ALA A 32 1.59 11.78 11.72
CA ALA A 32 2.26 10.51 11.47
C ALA A 32 3.79 10.72 11.44
N VAL A 33 4.49 9.95 12.26
CA VAL A 33 5.94 10.01 12.43
C VAL A 33 6.52 8.62 12.24
N ARG A 34 7.57 8.51 11.43
CA ARG A 34 8.35 7.28 11.24
C ARG A 34 9.75 7.44 11.80
N LEU A 35 10.37 6.32 12.17
CA LEU A 35 11.80 6.29 12.44
C LEU A 35 12.54 6.09 11.10
N ALA A 36 13.40 7.04 10.75
CA ALA A 36 14.29 6.99 9.60
C ALA A 36 15.76 6.90 10.08
N ASP A 37 16.69 6.67 9.16
CA ASP A 37 18.12 6.52 9.47
C ASP A 37 18.71 7.74 10.21
N GLU A 38 18.24 8.94 9.87
CA GLU A 38 18.70 10.21 10.48
C GLU A 38 17.93 10.60 11.75
N GLY A 39 16.91 9.84 12.14
CA GLY A 39 16.04 10.12 13.28
C GLY A 39 14.56 10.13 12.91
N LEU A 40 13.75 10.89 13.65
CA LEU A 40 12.32 10.95 13.39
C LEU A 40 12.00 11.79 12.17
N ALA A 41 11.23 11.23 11.25
CA ALA A 41 10.78 11.89 10.04
C ALA A 41 9.25 12.00 10.03
N ARG A 42 8.76 13.13 9.53
CA ARG A 42 7.33 13.32 9.23
C ARG A 42 6.94 12.41 8.08
N LEU A 43 5.73 11.88 8.14
CA LEU A 43 5.14 11.10 7.06
C LEU A 43 3.77 11.68 6.75
N ASP A 44 3.48 11.90 5.48
CA ASP A 44 2.14 12.31 5.06
C ASP A 44 1.21 11.09 5.10
N LEU A 45 0.18 11.18 5.93
CA LEU A 45 -0.90 10.21 6.02
C LEU A 45 -2.18 10.83 5.46
N HIS A 46 -2.66 10.27 4.34
CA HIS A 46 -3.89 10.70 3.72
C HIS A 46 -5.07 9.87 4.21
N PHE A 47 -6.24 10.47 4.38
CA PHE A 47 -7.47 9.77 4.71
C PHE A 47 -8.35 9.73 3.47
N ALA A 48 -8.72 8.53 3.03
CA ALA A 48 -9.65 8.34 1.92
C ALA A 48 -11.05 8.76 2.35
N ARG A 49 -11.69 9.64 1.58
CA ARG A 49 -13.11 9.95 1.77
C ARG A 49 -13.95 8.93 1.01
N PRO A 50 -14.74 8.06 1.68
CA PRO A 50 -15.71 7.23 0.98
C PRO A 50 -16.80 8.09 0.35
N GLU A 51 -17.45 7.59 -0.71
CA GLU A 51 -18.73 8.15 -1.14
C GLU A 51 -19.80 7.80 -0.09
N GLY A 52 -20.41 8.83 0.50
CA GLY A 52 -21.28 8.70 1.67
C GLY A 52 -20.52 8.93 2.99
N ASP A 53 -21.25 9.28 4.05
CA ASP A 53 -20.69 9.67 5.34
C ASP A 53 -21.01 8.65 6.43
N PRO A 54 -20.61 7.36 6.29
CA PRO A 54 -20.83 6.38 7.35
C PRO A 54 -19.88 6.66 8.53
N PRO A 55 -20.31 6.41 9.78
CA PRO A 55 -19.41 6.46 10.92
C PRO A 55 -18.30 5.42 10.74
N VAL A 56 -17.07 5.88 10.54
CA VAL A 56 -15.90 5.03 10.38
C VAL A 56 -15.38 4.63 11.75
N ALA A 57 -15.52 3.35 12.11
CA ALA A 57 -15.04 2.84 13.39
C ALA A 57 -13.52 2.62 13.40
N VAL A 58 -12.94 2.15 12.28
CA VAL A 58 -11.52 1.81 12.16
C VAL A 58 -11.00 2.20 10.78
N TRP A 59 -9.78 2.70 10.73
CA TRP A 59 -9.05 3.03 9.52
C TRP A 59 -8.00 1.96 9.21
N GLN A 60 -7.96 1.51 7.97
CA GLN A 60 -7.02 0.52 7.44
C GLN A 60 -5.93 1.24 6.62
N PRO A 61 -4.66 1.21 7.04
CA PRO A 61 -3.57 1.90 6.34
C PRO A 61 -3.01 1.07 5.18
N PHE A 62 -2.77 1.70 4.05
CA PHE A 62 -2.22 1.08 2.85
C PHE A 62 -1.09 1.94 2.30
N TRP A 63 -0.03 1.28 1.85
CA TRP A 63 0.94 1.90 0.96
C TRP A 63 0.38 1.90 -0.45
N VAL A 64 0.32 3.10 -1.04
CA VAL A 64 -0.16 3.35 -2.39
C VAL A 64 1.00 3.81 -3.25
N PHE A 65 1.28 3.07 -4.32
CA PHE A 65 2.36 3.38 -5.26
C PHE A 65 1.76 3.69 -6.62
N ASP A 66 2.14 4.80 -7.23
CA ASP A 66 1.95 4.99 -8.66
C ASP A 66 3.08 4.27 -9.41
N GLY A 67 2.73 3.38 -10.33
CA GLY A 67 3.72 2.59 -11.06
C GLY A 67 3.28 2.11 -12.44
N GLN A 68 4.27 1.66 -13.21
CA GLN A 68 4.10 1.10 -14.54
C GLN A 68 4.70 -0.30 -14.59
N VAL A 69 3.93 -1.24 -15.14
CA VAL A 69 4.40 -2.60 -15.42
C VAL A 69 4.66 -2.72 -16.90
N GLN A 70 5.83 -3.23 -17.26
CA GLN A 70 6.17 -3.59 -18.62
C GLN A 70 6.42 -5.08 -18.70
N ILE A 71 5.47 -5.84 -19.25
CA ILE A 71 5.68 -7.27 -19.53
C ILE A 71 6.65 -7.39 -20.71
N THR A 72 7.80 -8.02 -20.47
CA THR A 72 8.84 -8.26 -21.47
C THR A 72 8.75 -9.66 -22.05
N GLN A 73 8.21 -10.63 -21.30
CA GLN A 73 7.96 -11.99 -21.78
C GLN A 73 6.76 -12.59 -21.06
N ARG A 74 5.84 -13.20 -21.81
CA ARG A 74 4.71 -13.98 -21.26
C ARG A 74 4.50 -15.22 -22.12
N GLU A 75 4.74 -16.39 -21.56
CA GLU A 75 4.63 -17.67 -22.26
C GLU A 75 3.55 -18.53 -21.62
N THR A 76 2.68 -19.10 -22.45
CA THR A 76 1.54 -19.92 -21.99
C THR A 76 1.47 -21.23 -22.76
N GLN A 77 1.01 -22.30 -22.13
CA GLN A 77 0.65 -23.51 -22.86
C GLN A 77 -0.60 -23.28 -23.72
N GLY A 78 -0.54 -23.60 -25.01
CA GLY A 78 -1.69 -23.53 -25.93
C GLY A 78 -2.00 -22.16 -26.53
N GLY A 79 -1.28 -21.10 -26.15
CA GLY A 79 -1.37 -19.78 -26.79
C GLY A 79 -2.74 -19.09 -26.63
N ASN A 80 -3.14 -18.80 -25.39
CA ASN A 80 -4.40 -18.09 -25.11
C ASN A 80 -4.31 -16.60 -25.48
N ARG A 81 -4.78 -16.26 -26.69
CA ARG A 81 -4.76 -14.87 -27.20
C ARG A 81 -5.62 -13.91 -26.36
N LEU A 82 -6.73 -14.38 -25.81
CA LEU A 82 -7.61 -13.53 -24.99
C LEU A 82 -6.89 -13.11 -23.70
N ALA A 83 -6.32 -14.07 -22.98
CA ALA A 83 -5.55 -13.78 -21.76
C ALA A 83 -4.34 -12.88 -22.03
N ALA A 84 -3.67 -13.04 -23.18
CA ALA A 84 -2.59 -12.15 -23.61
C ALA A 84 -3.09 -10.71 -23.90
N GLN A 85 -4.25 -10.56 -24.54
CA GLN A 85 -4.86 -9.25 -24.78
C GLN A 85 -5.31 -8.57 -23.49
N GLU A 86 -5.93 -9.31 -22.57
CA GLU A 86 -6.32 -8.79 -21.26
C GLU A 86 -5.09 -8.38 -20.42
N SER A 87 -4.00 -9.13 -20.52
CA SER A 87 -2.71 -8.79 -19.91
C SER A 87 -2.15 -7.49 -20.48
N ALA A 88 -2.05 -7.41 -21.81
CA ALA A 88 -1.60 -6.19 -22.48
C ALA A 88 -2.49 -4.98 -22.17
N HIS A 89 -3.81 -5.16 -22.13
CA HIS A 89 -4.76 -4.10 -21.79
C HIS A 89 -4.67 -3.67 -20.33
N LEU A 90 -4.49 -4.60 -19.40
CA LEU A 90 -4.31 -4.26 -17.99
C LEU A 90 -3.05 -3.41 -17.82
N TRP A 91 -1.92 -3.83 -18.37
CA TRP A 91 -0.63 -3.19 -18.15
C TRP A 91 -0.27 -2.09 -19.18
N SER A 92 -1.20 -1.70 -20.06
CA SER A 92 -0.96 -0.68 -21.09
C SER A 92 -0.79 0.74 -20.53
N GLN A 93 -1.22 0.97 -19.30
CA GLN A 93 -1.21 2.28 -18.66
C GLN A 93 -0.68 2.20 -17.22
N PRO A 94 -0.18 3.32 -16.66
CA PRO A 94 0.20 3.38 -15.26
C PRO A 94 -0.98 3.05 -14.36
N ARG A 95 -0.68 2.45 -13.20
CA ARG A 95 -1.67 2.03 -12.22
C ARG A 95 -1.23 2.37 -10.82
N ARG A 96 -2.22 2.55 -9.95
CA ARG A 96 -2.00 2.52 -8.52
C ARG A 96 -1.88 1.07 -8.04
N PHE A 97 -0.89 0.83 -7.21
CA PHE A 97 -0.70 -0.41 -6.46
C PHE A 97 -0.99 -0.16 -4.99
N TYR A 98 -1.54 -1.17 -4.33
CA TYR A 98 -2.05 -1.05 -2.97
C TYR A 98 -1.54 -2.23 -2.15
N VAL A 99 -0.86 -1.93 -1.05
CA VAL A 99 -0.33 -2.94 -0.14
C VAL A 99 -0.77 -2.59 1.28
N PRO A 100 -1.45 -3.51 2.00
CA PRO A 100 -1.76 -3.32 3.42
C PRO A 100 -0.49 -2.94 4.20
N ALA A 101 -0.58 -1.90 5.03
CA ALA A 101 0.54 -1.42 5.83
C ALA A 101 0.58 -2.05 7.24
N TRP A 102 -0.29 -3.03 7.50
CA TRP A 102 -0.38 -3.78 8.75
C TRP A 102 -0.09 -5.27 8.51
N ASP A 103 0.16 -6.01 9.59
CA ASP A 103 0.50 -7.41 9.50
C ASP A 103 -0.68 -8.25 9.00
N LEU A 104 -0.44 -9.00 7.93
CA LEU A 104 -1.39 -9.91 7.30
C LEU A 104 -0.64 -11.11 6.72
N PRO A 105 -1.27 -12.30 6.67
CA PRO A 105 -0.76 -13.40 5.90
C PRO A 105 -0.53 -12.98 4.43
N LEU A 106 0.62 -13.36 3.86
CA LEU A 106 1.03 -12.96 2.51
C LEU A 106 -0.07 -13.19 1.45
N LYS A 107 -0.81 -14.30 1.56
CA LYS A 107 -1.91 -14.64 0.67
C LYS A 107 -3.05 -13.62 0.73
N GLU A 108 -3.41 -13.16 1.92
CA GLU A 108 -4.47 -12.16 2.12
C GLU A 108 -4.04 -10.79 1.60
N ALA A 109 -2.80 -10.37 1.90
CA ALA A 109 -2.23 -9.14 1.36
C ALA A 109 -2.20 -9.16 -0.19
N GLN A 110 -1.82 -10.29 -0.79
CA GLN A 110 -1.83 -10.50 -2.23
C GLN A 110 -3.26 -10.44 -2.81
N GLU A 111 -4.24 -11.05 -2.14
CA GLU A 111 -5.64 -11.03 -2.55
C GLU A 111 -6.23 -9.62 -2.55
N ILE A 112 -6.02 -8.88 -1.46
CA ILE A 112 -6.45 -7.48 -1.32
C ILE A 112 -5.77 -6.60 -2.38
N GLY A 113 -4.44 -6.68 -2.48
CA GLY A 113 -3.67 -5.88 -3.44
C GLY A 113 -4.07 -6.15 -4.89
N SER A 114 -4.22 -7.43 -5.27
CA SER A 114 -4.65 -7.81 -6.62
C SER A 114 -6.04 -7.24 -6.96
N ARG A 115 -6.98 -7.31 -6.01
CA ARG A 115 -8.34 -6.79 -6.20
C ARG A 115 -8.33 -5.27 -6.37
N LEU A 116 -7.57 -4.54 -5.57
CA LEU A 116 -7.50 -3.09 -5.65
C LEU A 116 -6.78 -2.60 -6.92
N VAL A 117 -5.71 -3.28 -7.36
CA VAL A 117 -5.04 -2.98 -8.64
C VAL A 117 -5.98 -3.18 -9.83
N GLN A 118 -6.86 -4.17 -9.79
CA GLN A 118 -7.86 -4.40 -10.83
C GLN A 118 -8.99 -3.36 -10.78
N ALA A 119 -9.50 -3.07 -9.57
CA ALA A 119 -10.61 -2.13 -9.37
C ALA A 119 -10.24 -0.67 -9.62
N GLN A 120 -8.98 -0.28 -9.41
CA GLN A 120 -8.48 1.11 -9.46
C GLN A 120 -9.47 2.09 -8.81
N PRO A 121 -9.78 1.93 -7.50
CA PRO A 121 -10.77 2.77 -6.85
C PRO A 121 -10.38 4.25 -6.97
N ALA A 122 -11.36 5.07 -7.39
CA ALA A 122 -11.22 6.52 -7.38
C ALA A 122 -11.23 6.98 -5.93
N VAL A 123 -10.11 7.52 -5.47
CA VAL A 123 -9.97 7.95 -4.07
C VAL A 123 -9.52 9.39 -4.01
N GLN A 124 -10.26 10.16 -3.24
CA GLN A 124 -10.00 11.56 -2.96
C GLN A 124 -9.58 11.68 -1.48
N ALA A 125 -8.58 12.52 -1.24
CA ALA A 125 -8.21 12.86 0.12
C ALA A 125 -9.36 13.64 0.80
N GLY A 126 -9.79 13.15 1.95
CA GLY A 126 -10.70 13.83 2.85
C GLY A 126 -9.96 14.55 3.98
N PRO A 127 -10.69 15.31 4.81
CA PRO A 127 -10.13 15.84 6.04
C PRO A 127 -9.67 14.69 6.94
N ALA A 128 -8.52 14.84 7.59
CA ALA A 128 -8.08 13.91 8.61
C ALA A 128 -9.05 13.96 9.81
N PRO A 129 -9.58 12.81 10.27
CA PRO A 129 -10.32 12.76 11.52
C PRO A 129 -9.38 13.08 12.69
N ARG A 130 -9.93 13.63 13.78
CA ARG A 130 -9.19 13.79 15.03
C ARG A 130 -9.08 12.45 15.73
N HIS A 131 -7.89 12.11 16.21
CA HIS A 131 -7.62 10.87 16.95
C HIS A 131 -8.19 9.61 16.27
N PRO A 132 -7.79 9.32 15.02
CA PRO A 132 -8.29 8.17 14.29
C PRO A 132 -7.95 6.86 15.02
N SER A 133 -8.93 5.96 15.09
CA SER A 133 -8.67 4.55 15.39
C SER A 133 -8.07 3.90 14.14
N LEU A 134 -6.74 3.96 14.02
CA LEU A 134 -5.98 3.42 12.90
C LEU A 134 -5.43 2.03 13.25
N LEU A 135 -5.54 1.06 12.34
CA LEU A 135 -4.81 -0.20 12.48
C LEU A 135 -3.30 0.06 12.56
N PRO A 136 -2.55 -0.80 13.25
CA PRO A 136 -1.10 -0.62 13.43
C PRO A 136 -0.39 -0.59 12.07
N ILE A 137 0.52 0.35 11.89
CA ILE A 137 1.36 0.42 10.69
C ILE A 137 2.66 -0.31 11.01
N THR A 138 2.77 -1.55 10.58
CA THR A 138 3.90 -2.45 10.88
C THR A 138 4.76 -2.78 9.66
N VAL A 139 4.27 -2.47 8.45
CA VAL A 139 4.98 -2.70 7.19
C VAL A 139 5.57 -1.38 6.69
N THR A 140 6.86 -1.37 6.35
CA THR A 140 7.54 -0.19 5.77
C THR A 140 7.15 0.00 4.31
N ALA A 141 7.34 1.21 3.75
CA ALA A 141 7.11 1.44 2.33
C ALA A 141 8.05 0.59 1.46
N GLU A 142 9.28 0.38 1.92
CA GLU A 142 10.31 -0.42 1.27
C GLU A 142 9.92 -1.90 1.22
N ASP A 143 9.39 -2.45 2.32
CA ASP A 143 8.92 -3.83 2.36
C ASP A 143 7.63 -4.01 1.57
N ALA A 144 6.72 -3.04 1.63
CA ALA A 144 5.53 -3.02 0.80
C ALA A 144 5.85 -3.01 -0.70
N ALA A 145 6.87 -2.24 -1.12
CA ALA A 145 7.32 -2.20 -2.51
C ALA A 145 7.78 -3.59 -3.01
N LYS A 146 8.43 -4.40 -2.16
CA LYS A 146 8.85 -5.78 -2.48
C LYS A 146 7.66 -6.71 -2.70
N LEU A 147 6.50 -6.42 -2.11
CA LEU A 147 5.28 -7.22 -2.29
C LEU A 147 4.59 -6.98 -3.65
N LEU A 148 4.95 -5.91 -4.36
CA LEU A 148 4.32 -5.57 -5.63
C LEU A 148 4.57 -6.61 -6.72
N ASP A 149 5.76 -7.21 -6.76
CA ASP A 149 6.08 -8.28 -7.70
C ASP A 149 5.16 -9.49 -7.52
N PHE A 150 4.85 -9.83 -6.27
CA PHE A 150 3.93 -10.93 -5.93
C PHE A 150 2.49 -10.60 -6.35
N ILE A 151 2.05 -9.35 -6.18
CA ILE A 151 0.72 -8.90 -6.63
C ILE A 151 0.61 -8.99 -8.16
N ILE A 152 1.62 -8.54 -8.90
CA ILE A 152 1.64 -8.60 -10.37
C ILE A 152 1.60 -10.06 -10.83
N LEU A 153 2.46 -10.91 -10.26
CA LEU A 153 2.49 -12.33 -10.55
C LEU A 153 1.15 -13.00 -10.25
N ALA A 154 0.52 -12.66 -9.12
CA ALA A 154 -0.78 -13.19 -8.74
C ALA A 154 -1.89 -12.83 -9.72
N ILE A 155 -1.91 -11.59 -10.20
CA ILE A 155 -2.88 -11.15 -11.21
C ILE A 155 -2.68 -11.93 -12.50
N GLU A 156 -1.45 -12.08 -12.98
CA GLU A 156 -1.16 -12.82 -14.21
C GLU A 156 -1.42 -14.33 -14.09
N ALA A 157 -1.13 -14.92 -12.93
CA ALA A 157 -1.36 -16.33 -12.67
C ALA A 157 -2.84 -16.70 -12.49
N ARG A 158 -3.72 -15.74 -12.17
CA ARG A 158 -5.18 -15.94 -12.06
C ARG A 158 -5.91 -15.92 -13.40
N ARG A 159 -5.22 -15.60 -14.49
CA ARG A 159 -5.83 -15.63 -15.82
C ARG A 159 -6.23 -17.06 -16.18
N ALA A 160 -7.26 -17.20 -17.01
CA ALA A 160 -7.75 -18.50 -17.47
C ALA A 160 -6.82 -19.11 -18.55
N ASP A 161 -5.53 -19.22 -18.23
CA ASP A 161 -4.52 -19.87 -19.06
C ASP A 161 -3.41 -20.52 -18.23
N TRP A 162 -2.55 -21.27 -18.92
CA TRP A 162 -1.47 -22.02 -18.31
C TRP A 162 -0.16 -21.25 -18.45
N LEU A 163 0.01 -20.24 -17.59
CA LEU A 163 1.22 -19.41 -17.55
C LEU A 163 2.45 -20.27 -17.21
N LYS A 164 3.45 -20.29 -18.10
CA LYS A 164 4.72 -21.01 -17.91
C LYS A 164 5.83 -20.10 -17.43
N ASN A 165 5.90 -18.91 -18.01
CA ASN A 165 6.99 -17.98 -17.80
C ASN A 165 6.45 -16.55 -17.92
N LEU A 166 6.86 -15.71 -16.99
CA LEU A 166 6.52 -14.29 -16.95
C LEU A 166 7.78 -13.51 -16.58
N ARG A 167 8.15 -12.55 -17.43
CA ARG A 167 9.14 -11.54 -17.11
C ARG A 167 8.53 -10.18 -17.31
N PHE A 168 8.77 -9.30 -16.35
CA PHE A 168 8.32 -7.93 -16.40
C PHE A 168 9.33 -7.01 -15.74
N ARG A 169 9.20 -5.72 -16.01
CA ARG A 169 9.83 -4.64 -15.25
C ARG A 169 8.72 -3.89 -14.51
N LEU A 170 8.98 -3.56 -13.26
CA LEU A 170 8.15 -2.67 -12.47
C LEU A 170 8.94 -1.38 -12.21
N GLU A 171 8.33 -0.25 -12.54
CA GLU A 171 8.81 1.08 -12.17
C GLU A 171 7.75 1.72 -11.27
N VAL A 172 8.13 2.09 -10.04
CA VAL A 172 7.21 2.66 -9.05
C VAL A 172 7.82 3.91 -8.41
N GLY A 173 6.97 4.89 -8.14
CA GLY A 173 7.33 6.07 -7.35
C GLY A 173 7.44 5.75 -5.85
N PRO A 174 7.70 6.78 -5.02
CA PRO A 174 7.66 6.62 -3.57
C PRO A 174 6.24 6.24 -3.11
N GLY A 175 6.14 5.30 -2.17
CA GLY A 175 4.86 4.91 -1.59
C GLY A 175 4.28 6.03 -0.73
N GLN A 176 3.00 6.33 -0.93
CA GLN A 176 2.22 7.23 -0.07
C GLN A 176 1.39 6.41 0.90
N LEU A 177 1.25 6.88 2.14
CA LEU A 177 0.43 6.19 3.12
C LEU A 177 -1.00 6.72 3.09
N TRP A 178 -1.96 5.82 2.89
CA TRP A 178 -3.38 6.12 2.82
C TRP A 178 -4.17 5.28 3.83
N ALA A 179 -5.01 5.92 4.63
CA ALA A 179 -5.98 5.29 5.50
C ALA A 179 -7.33 5.20 4.79
N TRP A 180 -7.85 3.99 4.60
CA TRP A 180 -9.22 3.74 4.14
C TRP A 180 -10.15 3.39 5.30
N PRO A 181 -11.43 3.78 5.26
CA PRO A 181 -12.39 3.30 6.24
C PRO A 181 -12.56 1.78 6.08
N ALA A 182 -12.54 1.04 7.19
CA ALA A 182 -13.00 -0.34 7.19
C ALA A 182 -14.49 -0.35 6.82
N GLY A 183 -14.83 -1.05 5.73
CA GLY A 183 -16.20 -1.23 5.26
C GLY A 183 -16.88 -2.46 5.86
#